data_AF-A0A926PIQ0-F1
#
_entry.id   AF-A0A926PIQ0-F1
#
_cell.length_a   1.000
_cell.length_b   1.000
_cell.length_c   1.000
_cell.angle_alpha   90.00
_cell.angle_beta   90.00
_cell.angle_gamma   90.00
#
_symmetry.space_group_name_H-M   'P 1'
#
loop_
_entity.id
_entity.type
_entity.pdbx_description
1 polymer ?
#
loop_
_entity_poly.entity_id
_entity_poly.type
_entity_poly.pdbx_seq_one_letter_code
_entity_poly.pdbx_strand_id
1 'polypeptide(L)'
;MSILGKPRPLWQVILFSGLTGLLYYGYYKWIIQEELRTYNGKGWSGTVCLLPFVLGVAVPQALTLFDPDAPGWFGWFSLLGIAWIYIVQFRLYHTVNELYERDGLKPPLVIWWIFVPGLNLIVGLRQIHFLSQYWAKLQGETVRDPIADPIPFLSSNA
;
A
#
# COMPACT_ATOMS: atom_id res chain seq x y z
N MET A 1 -14.80 -17.03 3.78
CA MET A 1 -13.72 -16.10 3.39
C MET A 1 -12.42 -16.83 3.66
N SER A 2 -11.53 -16.98 2.67
CA SER A 2 -10.23 -17.62 2.91
C SER A 2 -9.48 -16.84 3.99
N ILE A 3 -8.83 -17.54 4.93
CA ILE A 3 -7.96 -16.91 5.95
C ILE A 3 -6.74 -16.27 5.26
N LEU A 4 -6.34 -16.81 4.11
CA LEU A 4 -5.21 -16.34 3.32
C LEU A 4 -5.63 -15.21 2.37
N GLY A 5 -4.77 -14.20 2.22
CA GLY A 5 -4.96 -13.13 1.24
C GLY A 5 -4.81 -13.63 -0.20
N LYS A 6 -5.38 -12.91 -1.16
CA LYS A 6 -5.27 -13.30 -2.58
C LYS A 6 -3.94 -12.79 -3.17
N PRO A 7 -3.14 -13.64 -3.84
CA PRO A 7 -1.96 -13.17 -4.54
C PRO A 7 -2.38 -12.33 -5.75
N ARG A 8 -1.80 -11.14 -5.87
CA ARG A 8 -2.11 -10.13 -6.90
C ARG A 8 -0.80 -9.64 -7.50
N PRO A 9 -0.41 -10.09 -8.70
CA PRO A 9 0.86 -9.71 -9.31
C PRO A 9 0.91 -8.21 -9.60
N LEU A 10 2.12 -7.64 -9.53
CA LEU A 10 2.36 -6.20 -9.64
C LEU A 10 1.79 -5.63 -10.94
N TRP A 11 1.94 -6.34 -12.06
CA TRP A 11 1.44 -5.87 -13.36
C TRP A 11 -0.08 -5.64 -13.37
N GLN A 12 -0.86 -6.47 -12.70
CA GLN A 12 -2.31 -6.27 -12.60
C GLN A 12 -2.61 -5.01 -11.82
N VAL A 13 -1.90 -4.82 -10.70
CA VAL A 13 -2.08 -3.63 -9.86
C VAL A 13 -1.71 -2.37 -10.64
N ILE A 14 -0.60 -2.36 -11.36
CA ILE A 14 -0.18 -1.22 -12.19
C ILE A 14 -1.21 -0.95 -13.30
N LEU A 15 -1.60 -1.99 -14.07
CA LEU A 15 -2.51 -1.83 -15.19
C LEU A 15 -3.87 -1.27 -14.74
N PHE A 16 -4.50 -1.90 -13.73
CA PHE A 16 -5.80 -1.44 -13.25
C PHE A 16 -5.70 -0.07 -12.58
N SER A 17 -4.60 0.24 -11.89
CA SER A 17 -4.39 1.58 -11.32
C SER A 17 -4.22 2.64 -12.41
N GLY A 18 -3.53 2.32 -13.50
CA GLY A 18 -3.41 3.22 -14.66
C GLY A 18 -4.77 3.46 -15.33
N LEU A 19 -5.52 2.39 -15.60
CA LEU A 19 -6.84 2.46 -16.25
C LEU A 19 -7.89 3.21 -15.42
N THR A 20 -7.78 3.16 -14.09
CA THR A 20 -8.78 3.75 -13.18
C THR A 20 -8.30 5.04 -12.52
N GLY A 21 -7.17 5.61 -12.94
CA GLY A 21 -6.64 6.85 -12.35
C GLY A 21 -6.37 6.73 -10.85
N LEU A 22 -5.73 5.64 -10.42
CA LEU A 22 -5.39 5.29 -9.03
C LEU A 22 -6.55 4.84 -8.12
N LEU A 23 -7.80 4.83 -8.60
CA LEU A 23 -8.92 4.29 -7.80
C LEU A 23 -8.70 2.82 -7.41
N TYR A 24 -8.24 2.00 -8.37
CA TYR A 24 -7.90 0.61 -8.08
C TYR A 24 -6.75 0.49 -7.07
N TYR A 25 -5.77 1.40 -7.11
CA TYR A 25 -4.67 1.38 -6.15
C TYR A 25 -5.16 1.62 -4.72
N GLY A 26 -6.08 2.58 -4.54
CA GLY A 26 -6.76 2.80 -3.26
C GLY A 26 -7.52 1.57 -2.80
N TYR A 27 -8.35 0.98 -3.67
CA TYR A 27 -9.07 -0.26 -3.37
C TYR A 27 -8.13 -1.42 -3.01
N TYR A 28 -7.03 -1.60 -3.75
CA TYR A 28 -6.02 -2.60 -3.47
C TYR A 28 -5.42 -2.41 -2.05
N LYS A 29 -5.03 -1.17 -1.70
CA LYS A 29 -4.52 -0.85 -0.36
C LYS A 29 -5.55 -1.10 0.74
N TRP A 30 -6.83 -0.89 0.47
CA TRP A 30 -7.91 -1.24 1.38
C TRP A 30 -7.96 -2.75 1.64
N ILE A 31 -8.03 -3.54 0.56
CA ILE A 31 -8.19 -4.99 0.62
C ILE A 31 -7.02 -5.68 1.32
N ILE A 32 -5.77 -5.34 0.99
CA ILE A 32 -4.62 -6.00 1.60
C ILE A 32 -4.57 -5.78 3.11
N GLN A 33 -5.09 -4.66 3.61
CA GLN A 33 -5.13 -4.40 5.04
C GLN A 33 -6.20 -5.22 5.74
N GLU A 34 -7.36 -5.42 5.11
CA GLU A 34 -8.35 -6.37 5.61
C GLU A 34 -7.83 -7.81 5.60
N GLU A 35 -7.15 -8.22 4.53
CA GLU A 35 -6.52 -9.54 4.44
C GLU A 35 -5.45 -9.74 5.53
N LEU A 36 -4.55 -8.77 5.71
CA LEU A 36 -3.52 -8.81 6.75
C LEU A 36 -4.12 -8.80 8.16
N ARG A 37 -5.18 -8.01 8.39
CA ARG A 37 -5.90 -7.97 9.67
C ARG A 37 -6.56 -9.32 9.99
N THR A 38 -7.16 -9.93 8.97
CA THR A 38 -7.84 -11.23 9.08
C THR A 38 -6.84 -12.34 9.35
N TYR A 39 -5.74 -12.37 8.58
CA TYR A 39 -4.68 -13.37 8.72
C TYR A 39 -3.94 -13.28 10.06
N ASN A 40 -3.60 -12.06 10.50
CA ASN A 40 -2.88 -11.86 11.77
C ASN A 40 -3.79 -11.89 13.02
N GLY A 41 -5.12 -11.86 12.85
CA GLY A 41 -6.07 -11.66 13.94
C GLY A 41 -6.00 -10.28 14.62
N LYS A 42 -5.10 -9.41 14.18
CA LYS A 42 -4.86 -8.05 14.69
C LYS A 42 -4.43 -7.15 13.53
N GLY A 43 -4.76 -5.87 13.57
CA GLY A 43 -4.44 -4.94 12.49
C GLY A 43 -5.39 -3.75 12.42
N TRP A 44 -5.04 -2.76 11.59
CA TRP A 44 -5.97 -1.69 11.25
C TRP A 44 -6.85 -2.14 10.09
N SER A 45 -8.11 -1.69 10.10
CA SER A 45 -8.99 -1.90 8.97
C SER A 45 -8.53 -1.04 7.79
N GLY A 46 -8.81 -1.50 6.57
CA GLY A 46 -8.57 -0.71 5.37
C GLY A 46 -9.30 0.64 5.45
N THR A 47 -10.46 0.67 6.11
CA THR A 47 -11.25 1.89 6.32
C THR A 47 -10.54 2.91 7.20
N VAL A 48 -9.98 2.50 8.34
CA VAL A 48 -9.17 3.38 9.21
C VAL A 48 -7.96 3.93 8.46
N CYS A 49 -7.44 3.17 7.51
CA CYS A 49 -6.26 3.56 6.77
C CYS A 49 -6.53 4.52 5.61
N LEU A 50 -7.66 4.38 4.91
CA LEU A 50 -7.97 5.23 3.76
C LEU A 50 -8.89 6.39 4.10
N LEU A 51 -9.88 6.20 4.98
CA LEU A 51 -10.90 7.22 5.23
C LEU A 51 -10.30 8.54 5.75
N PRO A 52 -9.36 8.56 6.72
CA PRO A 52 -8.78 9.82 7.18
C PRO A 52 -7.92 10.50 6.11
N PHE A 53 -7.28 9.74 5.21
CA PHE A 53 -6.58 10.31 4.05
C PHE A 53 -7.57 10.95 3.07
N VAL A 54 -8.62 10.22 2.69
CA VAL A 54 -9.62 10.72 1.74
C VAL A 54 -10.32 11.96 2.29
N LEU A 55 -10.78 11.92 3.54
CA LEU A 55 -11.40 13.09 4.18
C LEU A 55 -10.40 14.22 4.37
N GLY A 56 -9.20 13.93 4.86
CA GLY A 56 -8.16 14.92 5.11
C GLY A 56 -7.69 15.63 3.85
N VAL A 57 -7.74 14.99 2.68
CA VAL A 57 -7.39 15.62 1.40
C VAL A 57 -8.63 16.20 0.72
N ALA A 58 -9.70 15.42 0.54
CA ALA A 58 -10.85 15.84 -0.26
C ALA A 58 -11.62 17.00 0.39
N VAL A 59 -11.79 17.02 1.72
CA VAL A 59 -12.58 18.07 2.39
C VAL A 59 -11.90 19.44 2.26
N PRO A 60 -10.61 19.62 2.59
CA PRO A 60 -9.96 20.92 2.44
C PRO A 60 -9.85 21.38 0.98
N GLN A 61 -9.65 20.46 0.03
CA GLN A 61 -9.56 20.77 -1.40
C GLN A 61 -10.93 21.16 -1.98
N ALA A 62 -12.00 20.47 -1.57
CA ALA A 62 -13.36 20.82 -2.00
C ALA A 62 -13.76 22.21 -1.47
N LEU A 63 -13.49 22.50 -0.19
CA LEU A 63 -13.80 23.79 0.41
C LEU A 63 -13.04 24.93 -0.29
N THR A 64 -11.75 24.75 -0.56
CA THR A 64 -10.96 25.78 -1.27
C THR A 64 -11.39 26.00 -2.73
N LEU A 65 -12.00 25.01 -3.39
CA LEU A 65 -12.46 25.14 -4.77
C LEU A 65 -13.88 25.72 -4.89
N PHE A 66 -14.78 25.35 -3.96
CA PHE A 66 -16.20 25.67 -4.06
C PHE A 66 -16.69 26.76 -3.12
N ASP A 67 -15.90 27.12 -2.10
CA ASP A 67 -16.25 28.16 -1.12
C ASP A 67 -15.28 29.35 -1.22
N PRO A 68 -15.70 30.48 -1.84
CA PRO A 68 -14.86 31.67 -1.97
C PRO A 68 -14.59 32.38 -0.64
N ASP A 69 -15.37 32.07 0.42
CA ASP A 69 -15.18 32.61 1.77
C ASP A 69 -14.27 31.72 2.63
N ALA A 70 -13.89 30.53 2.13
CA ALA A 70 -12.98 29.65 2.82
C ALA A 70 -11.58 30.28 2.92
N PRO A 71 -10.98 30.33 4.13
CA PRO A 71 -9.63 30.87 4.27
C PRO A 71 -8.62 30.08 3.43
N GLY A 72 -7.80 30.76 2.62
CA GLY A 72 -6.81 30.10 1.76
C GLY A 72 -5.79 29.21 2.48
N TRP A 73 -5.63 29.40 3.80
CA TRP A 73 -4.78 28.52 4.62
C TRP A 73 -5.43 27.16 4.91
N PHE A 74 -6.74 27.00 4.72
CA PHE A 74 -7.48 25.76 5.02
C PHE A 74 -7.01 24.59 4.15
N GLY A 75 -6.57 24.87 2.91
CA GLY A 75 -5.95 23.86 2.03
C GLY A 75 -4.71 23.18 2.63
N TRP A 76 -4.01 23.83 3.56
CA TRP A 76 -2.86 23.24 4.26
C TRP A 76 -3.25 22.07 5.18
N PHE A 77 -4.52 21.96 5.59
CA PHE A 77 -5.00 20.79 6.33
C PHE A 77 -4.91 19.50 5.50
N SER A 78 -4.82 19.58 4.17
CA SER A 78 -4.50 18.42 3.32
C SER A 78 -3.19 17.73 3.71
N LEU A 79 -2.24 18.45 4.33
CA LEU A 79 -1.02 17.87 4.86
C LEU A 79 -1.27 16.82 5.95
N LEU A 80 -2.34 16.94 6.73
CA LEU A 80 -2.69 15.93 7.74
C LEU A 80 -3.11 14.61 7.09
N GLY A 81 -3.89 14.68 6.01
CA GLY A 81 -4.24 13.50 5.22
C GLY A 81 -3.00 12.85 4.61
N ILE A 82 -2.08 13.66 4.08
CA ILE A 82 -0.80 13.17 3.54
C ILE A 82 0.05 12.52 4.65
N ALA A 83 0.21 13.18 5.80
CA ALA A 83 0.94 12.60 6.94
C ALA A 83 0.33 11.25 7.37
N TRP A 84 -1.01 11.16 7.38
CA TRP A 84 -1.72 9.92 7.71
C TRP A 84 -1.38 8.78 6.74
N ILE A 85 -1.39 9.03 5.42
CA ILE A 85 -1.10 7.96 4.46
C ILE A 85 0.36 7.49 4.56
N TYR A 86 1.30 8.35 4.96
CA TYR A 86 2.68 7.95 5.25
C TYR A 86 2.78 7.05 6.49
N ILE A 87 2.04 7.36 7.57
CA ILE A 87 1.97 6.50 8.76
C ILE A 87 1.40 5.12 8.40
N VAL A 88 0.33 5.09 7.61
CA VAL A 88 -0.30 3.86 7.12
C VAL A 88 0.68 3.04 6.28
N GLN A 89 1.42 3.68 5.37
CA GLN A 89 2.43 3.01 4.55
C GLN A 89 3.58 2.45 5.37
N PHE A 90 4.11 3.22 6.31
CA PHE A 90 5.18 2.78 7.22
C PHE A 90 4.77 1.50 7.98
N ARG A 91 3.57 1.51 8.55
CA ARG A 91 3.00 0.36 9.26
C ARG A 91 2.80 -0.85 8.33
N LEU A 92 2.31 -0.63 7.12
CA LEU A 92 2.11 -1.70 6.14
C LEU A 92 3.44 -2.37 5.78
N TYR A 93 4.50 -1.58 5.55
CA TYR A 93 5.82 -2.12 5.26
C TYR A 93 6.40 -2.92 6.42
N HIS A 94 6.23 -2.42 7.65
CA HIS A 94 6.60 -3.17 8.86
C HIS A 94 5.84 -4.50 8.95
N THR A 95 4.53 -4.49 8.68
CA THR A 95 3.69 -5.69 8.74
C THR A 95 4.13 -6.74 7.72
N VAL A 96 4.47 -6.33 6.50
CA VAL A 96 4.97 -7.25 5.46
C VAL A 96 6.33 -7.82 5.83
N ASN A 97 7.23 -7.02 6.40
CA ASN A 97 8.51 -7.51 6.91
C ASN A 97 8.33 -8.54 8.03
N GLU A 98 7.48 -8.25 9.02
CA GLU A 98 7.18 -9.18 10.11
C GLU A 98 6.64 -10.53 9.60
N LEU A 99 5.82 -10.52 8.53
CA LEU A 99 5.33 -11.77 7.93
C LEU A 99 6.47 -12.63 7.40
N TYR A 100 7.44 -12.02 6.72
CA TYR A 100 8.61 -12.73 6.23
C TYR A 100 9.48 -13.25 7.38
N GLU A 101 9.72 -12.43 8.41
CA GLU A 101 10.53 -12.81 9.57
C GLU A 101 9.94 -13.98 10.35
N ARG A 102 8.62 -14.01 10.54
CA ARG A 102 7.92 -15.10 11.24
C ARG A 102 8.08 -16.45 10.53
N ASP A 103 8.21 -16.43 9.21
CA ASP A 103 8.45 -17.60 8.37
C ASP A 103 9.95 -17.91 8.20
N GLY A 104 10.84 -17.25 8.96
CA GLY A 104 12.29 -17.42 8.86
C GLY A 104 12.88 -16.89 7.56
N LEU A 105 12.16 -16.04 6.84
CA LEU A 105 12.60 -15.39 5.61
C LEU A 105 13.20 -14.02 5.90
N LYS A 106 14.04 -13.55 4.98
CA LYS A 106 14.61 -12.20 5.06
C LYS A 106 13.55 -11.12 4.80
N PRO A 107 13.56 -9.99 5.55
CA PRO A 107 12.66 -8.87 5.33
C PRO A 107 12.87 -8.23 3.95
N PRO A 108 11.81 -8.16 3.11
CA PRO A 108 11.98 -7.70 1.73
C PRO A 108 11.98 -6.18 1.55
N LEU A 109 11.53 -5.41 2.54
CA LEU A 109 11.32 -3.96 2.43
C LEU A 109 12.27 -3.17 3.32
N VAL A 110 12.94 -2.17 2.75
CA VAL A 110 13.69 -1.17 3.50
C VAL A 110 12.76 0.00 3.81
N ILE A 111 12.19 0.01 5.02
CA ILE A 111 11.11 0.94 5.40
C ILE A 111 11.51 2.42 5.21
N TRP A 112 12.77 2.77 5.48
CA TRP A 112 13.29 4.13 5.37
C TRP A 112 13.23 4.71 3.95
N TRP A 113 13.13 3.87 2.91
CA TRP A 113 13.01 4.32 1.53
C TRP A 113 11.71 5.09 1.26
N ILE A 114 10.70 4.98 2.13
CA ILE A 114 9.48 5.79 2.04
C ILE A 114 9.74 7.30 2.08
N PHE A 115 10.82 7.74 2.76
CA PHE A 115 11.14 9.16 2.92
C PHE A 115 12.05 9.69 1.80
N VAL A 116 12.57 8.82 0.93
CA VAL A 116 13.45 9.23 -0.15
C VAL A 116 12.61 9.39 -1.43
N PRO A 117 12.55 10.60 -2.03
CA PRO A 117 11.83 10.82 -3.28
C PRO A 117 12.27 9.84 -4.38
N GLY A 118 11.32 9.21 -5.05
CA GLY A 118 11.58 8.19 -6.07
C GLY A 118 11.69 6.78 -5.49
N LEU A 119 12.45 6.57 -4.40
CA LEU A 119 12.52 5.26 -3.75
C LEU A 119 11.22 4.88 -3.05
N ASN A 120 10.41 5.87 -2.63
CA ASN A 120 9.10 5.65 -2.05
C ASN A 120 8.14 4.87 -2.99
N LEU A 121 8.22 5.13 -4.29
CA LEU A 121 7.48 4.38 -5.31
C LEU A 121 8.03 2.96 -5.40
N ILE A 122 9.35 2.81 -5.45
CA ILE A 122 10.00 1.50 -5.58
C ILE A 122 9.68 0.59 -4.38
N VAL A 123 9.78 1.09 -3.14
CA VAL A 123 9.41 0.30 -1.96
C VAL A 123 7.91 -0.05 -1.97
N GLY A 124 7.06 0.81 -2.52
CA GLY A 124 5.64 0.50 -2.75
C GLY A 124 5.42 -0.63 -3.75
N LEU A 125 6.15 -0.63 -4.87
CA LEU A 125 6.11 -1.72 -5.86
C LEU A 125 6.65 -3.03 -5.29
N ARG A 126 7.77 -2.99 -4.56
CA ARG A 126 8.32 -4.13 -3.82
C ARG A 126 7.29 -4.68 -2.85
N GLN A 127 6.63 -3.83 -2.07
CA GLN A 127 5.60 -4.25 -1.12
C GLN A 127 4.49 -5.06 -1.81
N ILE A 128 4.00 -4.60 -2.97
CA ILE A 128 2.97 -5.31 -3.72
C ILE A 128 3.47 -6.68 -4.17
N HIS A 129 4.65 -6.71 -4.79
CA HIS A 129 5.24 -7.93 -5.32
C HIS A 129 5.47 -8.97 -4.22
N PHE A 130 6.18 -8.61 -3.14
CA PHE A 130 6.49 -9.53 -2.06
C PHE A 130 5.25 -9.98 -1.29
N LEU A 131 4.26 -9.12 -1.07
CA LEU A 131 3.01 -9.58 -0.46
C LEU A 131 2.28 -10.58 -1.36
N SER A 132 2.30 -10.37 -2.68
CA SER A 132 1.74 -11.34 -3.63
C SER A 132 2.49 -12.68 -3.60
N GLN A 133 3.83 -12.65 -3.60
CA GLN A 133 4.66 -13.86 -3.52
C GLN A 133 4.46 -14.61 -2.21
N TYR A 134 4.32 -13.89 -1.10
CA TYR A 134 4.05 -14.48 0.21
C TYR A 134 2.72 -15.24 0.22
N TRP A 135 1.65 -14.64 -0.30
CA TRP A 135 0.35 -15.33 -0.40
C TRP A 135 0.40 -16.53 -1.34
N ALA A 136 1.07 -16.41 -2.48
CA ALA A 136 1.26 -17.52 -3.42
C ALA A 136 2.01 -18.69 -2.76
N LYS A 137 3.10 -18.39 -2.04
CA LYS A 137 3.87 -19.38 -1.27
C LYS A 137 3.00 -20.13 -0.28
N LEU A 138 2.17 -19.42 0.51
CA LEU A 138 1.27 -20.06 1.49
C LEU A 138 0.17 -20.92 0.84
N GLN A 139 -0.20 -20.63 -0.41
CA GLN A 139 -1.21 -21.39 -1.15
C GLN A 139 -0.60 -22.53 -1.97
N GLY A 140 0.73 -22.68 -1.99
CA GLY A 140 1.42 -23.64 -2.86
C GLY A 140 1.33 -23.26 -4.34
N GLU A 141 0.98 -22.01 -4.66
CA GLU A 141 0.86 -21.49 -6.01
C GLU A 141 2.14 -20.75 -6.43
N THR A 142 2.34 -20.65 -7.74
CA THR A 142 3.39 -19.80 -8.31
C THR A 142 2.75 -18.64 -9.05
N VAL A 143 3.12 -17.41 -8.68
CA VAL A 143 2.64 -16.20 -9.35
C VAL A 143 3.80 -15.56 -10.07
N ARG A 144 3.76 -15.61 -11.39
CA ARG A 144 4.77 -15.00 -12.25
C ARG A 144 4.44 -13.52 -12.46
N ASP A 145 5.44 -12.66 -12.32
CA ASP A 145 5.30 -11.23 -12.41
C ASP A 145 6.22 -10.66 -13.50
N PRO A 146 5.72 -10.49 -14.75
CA PRO A 146 6.54 -10.04 -15.87
C PRO A 146 7.14 -8.65 -15.69
N ILE A 147 6.68 -7.85 -14.71
CA ILE A 147 7.23 -6.53 -14.42
C ILE A 147 8.28 -6.59 -13.32
N ALA A 148 8.00 -7.31 -12.23
CA ALA A 148 8.93 -7.38 -11.11
C ALA A 148 10.06 -8.39 -11.34
N ASP A 149 9.77 -9.56 -11.89
CA ASP A 149 10.73 -10.67 -12.04
C ASP A 149 12.00 -10.26 -12.80
N PRO A 150 11.94 -9.49 -13.92
CA PRO A 150 13.12 -9.10 -14.67
C PRO A 150 13.97 -8.01 -14.00
N ILE A 151 13.47 -7.35 -12.95
CA ILE A 151 14.11 -6.21 -12.31
C ILE A 151 14.59 -6.66 -10.93
N PRO A 152 15.89 -6.98 -10.74
CA PRO A 152 16.42 -7.46 -9.46
C PRO A 152 16.14 -6.49 -8.31
N PHE A 153 16.08 -5.19 -8.61
CA PHE A 153 15.77 -4.16 -7.63
C PHE A 153 14.31 -4.21 -7.13
N LEU A 154 13.41 -4.93 -7.80
CA LEU A 154 12.02 -5.16 -7.38
C LEU A 154 11.79 -6.58 -6.85
N SER A 155 12.44 -7.59 -7.42
CA SER A 155 12.20 -9.02 -7.12
C SER A 155 13.23 -9.66 -6.18
N SER A 156 14.45 -9.12 -6.08
CA SER A 156 15.50 -9.72 -5.25
C SER A 156 15.21 -9.47 -3.77
N ASN A 157 15.02 -10.56 -3.03
CA ASN A 157 15.10 -10.59 -1.56
C ASN A 157 16.53 -10.96 -1.17
N ALA A 158 17.48 -10.08 -1.51
CA ALA A 158 18.89 -10.21 -1.19
C ALA A 158 19.10 -10.17 0.31
#